data_AF-A0A4V6N7D4-F1
#
_entry.id   AF-A0A4V6N7D4-F1
#
_cell.length_a   1.000
_cell.length_b   1.000
_cell.length_c   1.000
_cell.angle_alpha   90.00
_cell.angle_beta   90.00
_cell.angle_gamma   90.00
#
_symmetry.space_group_name_H-M   'P 1'
#
loop_
_entity.id
_entity.type
_entity.pdbx_description
1 polymer ?
#
loop_
_entity_poly.entity_id
_entity_poly.type
_entity_poly.pdbx_seq_one_letter_code
_entity_poly.pdbx_strand_id
1 'polypeptide(L)'
;MATKIEWDIFDYAARDVLSGLLDELGASYREMENLTQGEVTYSRIRDIKMGNKAPVRLSEFIRLSAISHCLPVQALNMVLDRVSELENEEYMSMTQEERDSINEIFEMLKAQQSSDISTDSVDPSTLNLAAKYGDIEREQEAYEEMP
;
A
#
# COMPACT_ATOMS: atom_id res chain seq x y z
N MET A 1 -21.28 -2.41 20.24
CA MET A 1 -20.38 -1.25 20.37
C MET A 1 -19.71 -1.04 19.03
N ALA A 2 -19.71 0.18 18.50
CA ALA A 2 -18.94 0.46 17.29
C ALA A 2 -17.45 0.46 17.66
N THR A 3 -16.65 -0.35 16.97
CA THR A 3 -15.19 -0.39 17.18
C THR A 3 -14.63 0.99 16.86
N LYS A 4 -13.84 1.55 17.78
CA LYS A 4 -13.12 2.81 17.53
C LYS A 4 -12.18 2.56 16.36
N ILE A 5 -12.30 3.37 15.32
CA ILE A 5 -11.38 3.30 14.18
C ILE A 5 -10.07 3.93 14.64
N GLU A 6 -9.01 3.12 14.72
CA GLU A 6 -7.64 3.61 14.85
C GLU A 6 -7.03 3.71 13.47
N TRP A 7 -6.31 4.80 13.24
CA TRP A 7 -5.61 5.07 12.00
C TRP A 7 -4.17 4.58 12.14
N ASP A 8 -3.68 3.90 11.11
CA ASP A 8 -2.27 3.54 11.02
C ASP A 8 -1.47 4.58 10.20
N ILE A 9 -0.16 4.33 10.06
CA ILE A 9 0.75 5.22 9.33
C ILE A 9 0.37 5.37 7.85
N PHE A 10 -0.16 4.33 7.22
CA PHE A 10 -0.60 4.37 5.83
C PHE A 10 -1.85 5.24 5.68
N ASP A 11 -2.78 5.18 6.64
CA ASP A 11 -3.96 6.03 6.65
C ASP A 11 -3.59 7.51 6.73
N TYR A 12 -2.64 7.87 7.60
CA TYR A 12 -2.14 9.23 7.72
C TYR A 12 -1.39 9.69 6.47
N ALA A 13 -0.52 8.86 5.91
CA ALA A 13 0.19 9.16 4.68
C ALA A 13 -0.76 9.35 3.48
N ALA A 14 -1.75 8.47 3.33
CA ALA A 14 -2.75 8.57 2.27
C ALA A 14 -3.59 9.85 2.39
N ARG A 15 -3.95 10.25 3.60
CA ARG A 15 -4.60 11.54 3.87
C ARG A 15 -3.71 12.70 3.45
N ASP A 16 -2.44 12.71 3.85
CA ASP A 16 -1.52 13.82 3.59
C ASP A 16 -1.32 14.03 2.09
N VAL A 17 -1.05 12.93 1.36
CA VAL A 17 -0.89 12.95 -0.09
C VAL A 17 -2.17 13.44 -0.77
N LEU A 18 -3.33 12.90 -0.41
CA LEU A 18 -4.59 13.36 -1.01
C LEU A 18 -4.90 14.82 -0.64
N SER A 19 -4.61 15.26 0.58
CA SER A 19 -4.82 16.66 0.96
C SER A 19 -3.99 17.58 0.07
N GLY A 20 -2.70 17.27 -0.12
CA GLY A 20 -1.82 18.03 -1.01
C GLY A 20 -2.32 18.07 -2.45
N LEU A 21 -2.64 16.91 -3.02
CA LEU A 21 -3.16 16.80 -4.39
C LEU A 21 -4.49 17.56 -4.59
N LEU A 22 -5.36 17.57 -3.57
CA LEU A 22 -6.64 18.27 -3.62
C LEU A 22 -6.48 19.78 -3.39
N ASP A 23 -5.48 20.21 -2.62
CA ASP A 23 -5.10 21.61 -2.48
C ASP A 23 -4.54 22.19 -3.78
N GLU A 24 -3.67 21.44 -4.46
CA GLU A 24 -3.08 21.82 -5.76
C GLU A 24 -4.12 21.89 -6.88
N LEU A 25 -5.17 21.06 -6.83
CA LEU A 25 -6.28 21.13 -7.77
C LEU A 25 -6.99 22.49 -7.74
N GLY A 26 -6.96 23.20 -6.61
CA GLY A 26 -7.55 24.55 -6.47
C GLY A 26 -9.08 24.61 -6.58
N ALA A 27 -9.76 23.46 -6.57
CA ALA A 27 -11.21 23.35 -6.63
C ALA A 27 -11.85 23.46 -5.23
N SER A 28 -13.07 23.94 -5.16
CA SER A 28 -13.90 23.78 -3.96
C SER A 28 -14.33 22.31 -3.79
N TYR A 29 -14.65 21.87 -2.58
CA TYR A 29 -15.15 20.50 -2.34
C TYR A 29 -16.40 20.17 -3.15
N ARG A 30 -17.24 21.17 -3.49
CA ARG A 30 -18.43 20.95 -4.31
C ARG A 30 -18.09 20.75 -5.78
N GLU A 31 -17.06 21.44 -6.28
CA GLU A 31 -16.53 21.19 -7.62
C GLU A 31 -15.88 19.80 -7.68
N MET A 32 -15.14 19.39 -6.66
CA MET A 32 -14.57 18.03 -6.58
C MET A 32 -15.66 16.94 -6.56
N GLU A 33 -16.76 17.14 -5.83
CA GLU A 33 -17.91 16.24 -5.87
C GLU A 33 -18.49 16.13 -7.30
N ASN A 34 -18.63 17.24 -8.01
CA ASN A 34 -19.07 17.24 -9.41
C ASN A 34 -18.07 16.52 -10.34
N LEU A 35 -16.77 16.72 -10.14
CA LEU A 35 -15.71 16.04 -10.91
C LEU A 35 -15.71 14.53 -10.70
N THR A 36 -16.07 14.08 -9.49
CA THR A 36 -16.28 12.65 -9.19
C THR A 36 -17.69 12.16 -9.51
N GLN A 37 -18.54 12.99 -10.13
CA GLN A 37 -19.93 12.67 -10.47
C GLN A 37 -20.78 12.24 -9.25
N GLY A 38 -20.47 12.77 -8.06
CA GLY A 38 -21.16 12.45 -6.82
C GLY A 38 -20.69 11.15 -6.14
N GLU A 39 -19.75 10.41 -6.73
CA GLU A 39 -19.19 9.18 -6.13
C GLU A 39 -18.43 9.46 -4.84
N VAL A 40 -17.80 10.64 -4.74
CA VAL A 40 -17.21 11.13 -3.49
C VAL A 40 -17.90 12.45 -3.13
N THR A 41 -18.77 12.39 -2.13
CA THR A 41 -19.59 13.55 -1.74
C THR A 41 -18.76 14.66 -1.11
N TYR A 42 -19.26 15.90 -1.15
CA TYR A 42 -18.65 17.06 -0.49
C TYR A 42 -18.23 16.76 0.97
N SER A 43 -19.13 16.15 1.75
CA SER A 43 -18.87 15.86 3.15
C SER A 43 -17.76 14.83 3.32
N ARG A 44 -17.72 13.83 2.43
CA ARG A 44 -16.68 12.81 2.44
C ARG A 44 -15.32 13.37 2.07
N ILE A 45 -15.23 14.25 1.07
CA ILE A 45 -13.98 14.93 0.69
C ILE A 45 -13.44 15.74 1.87
N ARG A 46 -14.30 16.51 2.54
CA ARG A 46 -13.93 17.25 3.75
C ARG A 46 -13.45 16.31 4.86
N ASP A 47 -14.15 15.19 5.08
CA ASP A 47 -13.78 14.23 6.11
C ASP A 47 -12.41 13.59 5.82
N ILE A 48 -12.15 13.20 4.57
CA ILE A 48 -10.83 12.67 4.14
C ILE A 48 -9.75 13.70 4.44
N LYS A 49 -9.91 14.95 3.96
CA LYS A 49 -8.88 15.98 4.13
C LYS A 49 -8.56 16.31 5.58
N MET A 50 -9.57 16.25 6.45
CA MET A 50 -9.42 16.56 7.88
C MET A 50 -8.99 15.35 8.73
N GLY A 51 -8.85 14.16 8.13
CA GLY A 51 -8.59 12.93 8.88
C GLY A 51 -9.75 12.52 9.80
N ASN A 52 -10.98 12.85 9.43
CA ASN A 52 -12.17 12.55 10.21
C ASN A 52 -12.78 11.20 9.80
N LYS A 53 -13.34 10.48 10.79
CA LYS A 53 -14.06 9.21 10.60
C LYS A 53 -13.14 8.11 10.06
N ALA A 54 -13.59 7.40 9.03
CA ALA A 54 -12.88 6.29 8.44
C ALA A 54 -11.79 6.79 7.48
N PRO A 55 -10.64 6.12 7.41
CA PRO A 55 -9.62 6.32 6.38
C PRO A 55 -10.20 6.26 4.96
N VAL A 56 -9.44 6.78 4.01
CA VAL A 56 -9.85 6.80 2.60
C VAL A 56 -9.95 5.38 2.05
N ARG A 57 -11.02 5.10 1.30
CA ARG A 57 -11.19 3.81 0.60
C ARG A 57 -10.37 3.81 -0.68
N LEU A 58 -9.94 2.63 -1.13
CA LEU A 58 -9.20 2.50 -2.40
C LEU A 58 -9.92 3.14 -3.59
N SER A 59 -11.24 2.94 -3.71
CA SER A 59 -12.03 3.56 -4.79
C SER A 59 -12.07 5.09 -4.71
N GLU A 60 -12.10 5.65 -3.50
CA GLU A 60 -12.04 7.10 -3.27
C GLU A 60 -10.65 7.64 -3.62
N PHE A 61 -9.58 6.94 -3.21
CA PHE A 61 -8.20 7.29 -3.51
C PHE A 61 -7.94 7.35 -5.02
N ILE A 62 -8.35 6.32 -5.76
CA ILE A 62 -8.20 6.26 -7.23
C ILE A 62 -8.95 7.41 -7.91
N ARG A 63 -10.19 7.71 -7.48
CA ARG A 63 -10.97 8.81 -8.08
C ARG A 63 -10.37 10.18 -7.76
N LEU A 64 -9.99 10.41 -6.51
CA LEU A 64 -9.47 11.70 -6.05
C LEU A 64 -8.10 12.00 -6.66
N SER A 65 -7.20 11.01 -6.75
CA SER A 65 -5.93 11.17 -7.47
C SER A 65 -6.16 11.52 -8.95
N ALA A 66 -7.08 10.81 -9.62
CA ALA A 66 -7.37 11.03 -11.04
C ALA A 66 -7.90 12.45 -11.33
N ILE A 67 -8.79 13.01 -10.49
CA ILE A 67 -9.28 14.38 -10.69
C ILE A 67 -8.23 15.44 -10.36
N SER A 68 -7.24 15.11 -9.53
CA SER A 68 -6.08 15.95 -9.21
C SER A 68 -4.95 15.86 -10.24
N HIS A 69 -5.21 15.30 -11.43
CA HIS A 69 -4.22 15.11 -12.50
C HIS A 69 -2.98 14.27 -12.10
N CYS A 70 -3.12 13.45 -11.06
CA CYS A 70 -2.08 12.51 -10.63
C CYS A 70 -2.52 11.08 -10.97
N LEU A 71 -1.66 10.30 -11.62
CA LEU A 71 -1.98 8.91 -11.87
C LEU A 71 -2.08 8.16 -10.53
N PRO A 72 -3.06 7.26 -10.32
CA PRO A 72 -3.22 6.56 -9.04
C PRO A 72 -1.95 5.82 -8.56
N VAL A 73 -1.17 5.27 -9.50
CA VAL A 73 0.11 4.61 -9.18
C VAL A 73 1.16 5.62 -8.70
N GLN A 74 1.20 6.81 -9.29
CA GLN A 74 2.11 7.88 -8.83
C GLN A 74 1.69 8.37 -7.44
N ALA A 75 0.40 8.59 -7.21
CA ALA A 75 -0.12 8.94 -5.89
C ALA A 75 0.20 7.86 -4.85
N LEU A 76 0.10 6.57 -5.21
CA LEU A 76 0.47 5.48 -4.30
C LEU A 76 1.97 5.50 -3.96
N ASN A 77 2.85 5.77 -4.92
CA ASN A 77 4.28 5.93 -4.63
C ASN A 77 4.53 7.11 -3.68
N MET A 78 3.85 8.24 -3.87
CA MET A 78 3.92 9.37 -2.93
C MET A 78 3.47 8.97 -1.52
N VAL A 79 2.49 8.07 -1.39
CA VAL A 79 2.08 7.53 -0.08
C VAL A 79 3.20 6.71 0.54
N LEU A 80 3.85 5.84 -0.23
CA LEU A 80 4.98 5.04 0.27
C LEU A 80 6.14 5.94 0.71
N ASP A 81 6.47 6.97 -0.09
CA ASP A 81 7.48 7.96 0.27
C ASP A 81 7.10 8.69 1.57
N ARG A 82 5.83 9.11 1.70
CA ARG A 82 5.32 9.78 2.90
C ARG A 82 5.31 8.87 4.13
N VAL A 83 5.05 7.57 3.98
CA VAL A 83 5.17 6.59 5.08
C VAL A 83 6.61 6.56 5.58
N SER A 84 7.60 6.45 4.68
CA SER A 84 9.01 6.46 5.08
C SER A 84 9.43 7.76 5.78
N GLU A 85 8.88 8.90 5.37
CA GLU A 85 9.09 10.17 6.08
C GLU A 85 8.50 10.14 7.49
N LEU A 86 7.26 9.66 7.65
CA LEU A 86 6.60 9.55 8.95
C LEU A 86 7.31 8.58 9.90
N GLU A 87 7.79 7.43 9.40
CA GLU A 87 8.58 6.48 10.19
C GLU A 87 9.88 7.12 10.68
N ASN A 88 10.54 7.90 9.82
CA ASN A 88 11.76 8.61 10.18
C ASN A 88 11.49 9.77 11.16
N GLU A 89 10.39 10.51 11.00
CA GLU A 89 9.94 11.54 11.95
C GLU A 89 9.68 10.93 13.34
N GLU A 90 8.98 9.80 13.39
CA GLU A 90 8.74 9.05 14.62
C GLU A 90 10.05 8.61 15.26
N TYR A 91 10.94 7.95 14.51
CA TYR A 91 12.25 7.52 15.00
C TYR A 91 13.09 8.69 15.53
N MET A 92 13.11 9.83 14.83
CA MET A 92 13.87 11.01 15.26
C MET A 92 13.25 11.74 16.45
N SER A 93 11.96 11.53 16.73
CA SER A 93 11.28 12.08 17.91
C SER A 93 11.58 11.31 19.20
N MET A 94 12.07 10.08 19.08
CA MET A 94 12.42 9.21 20.21
C MET A 94 13.65 9.71 20.96
N THR A 95 13.75 9.31 22.24
CA THR A 95 14.93 9.57 23.05
C THR A 95 16.16 8.83 22.50
N GLN A 96 17.36 9.26 22.90
CA GLN A 96 18.59 8.57 22.50
C GLN A 96 18.61 7.11 22.99
N GLU A 97 18.17 6.86 24.23
CA GLU A 97 18.13 5.51 24.82
C GLU A 97 17.21 4.56 24.06
N GLU A 98 16.03 5.04 23.66
CA GLU A 98 15.08 4.26 22.85
C GLU A 98 15.67 3.93 21.46
N ARG A 99 16.32 4.90 20.81
CA ARG A 99 16.99 4.68 19.52
C ARG A 99 18.14 3.69 19.63
N ASP A 100 18.97 3.81 20.67
CA ASP A 100 20.08 2.89 20.91
C ASP A 100 19.55 1.46 21.12
N SER A 101 18.45 1.30 21.85
CA SER A 101 17.78 0.01 22.06
C SER A 101 17.25 -0.60 20.75
N ILE A 102 16.61 0.21 19.89
CA ILE A 102 16.16 -0.23 18.57
C ILE A 102 17.34 -0.69 17.70
N ASN A 103 18.43 0.09 17.68
CA ASN A 103 19.61 -0.26 16.89
C ASN A 103 20.27 -1.55 17.38
N GLU A 104 20.30 -1.80 18.69
CA GLU A 104 20.81 -3.05 19.26
C GLU A 104 19.97 -4.25 18.81
N ILE A 105 18.64 -4.14 18.86
CA ILE A 105 17.72 -5.17 18.35
C ILE A 105 17.95 -5.43 16.85
N PHE A 106 18.12 -4.37 16.07
CA PHE A 106 18.36 -4.46 14.63
C PHE A 106 19.67 -5.22 14.32
N GLU A 107 20.76 -4.89 15.03
CA GLU A 107 22.03 -5.59 14.88
C GLU A 107 21.95 -7.06 15.31
N MET A 108 21.20 -7.37 16.38
CA MET A 108 20.95 -8.76 16.77
C MET A 108 20.21 -9.56 15.69
N LEU A 109 19.16 -8.99 15.08
CA LEU A 109 18.40 -9.64 14.01
C LEU A 109 19.24 -9.84 12.74
N LYS A 110 20.08 -8.86 12.40
CA LYS A 110 21.01 -8.94 11.27
C LYS A 110 22.05 -10.03 11.45
N ALA A 111 22.56 -10.20 12.68
CA ALA A 111 23.49 -11.27 13.03
C ALA A 111 22.85 -12.68 12.97
N GLN A 112 21.54 -12.79 13.21
CA GLN A 112 20.81 -14.05 13.07
C GLN A 112 20.56 -14.43 11.60
N GLN A 113 20.23 -13.46 10.75
CA GLN A 113 20.04 -13.71 9.31
C GLN A 113 21.34 -14.11 8.60
N SER A 114 22.50 -13.63 9.06
CA SER A 114 23.80 -14.04 8.50
C SER A 114 24.22 -15.45 8.94
N SER A 115 23.70 -15.97 10.05
CA SER A 115 23.92 -17.36 10.48
C SER A 115 22.98 -18.37 9.81
N ASP A 116 21.81 -17.94 9.32
CA ASP A 116 20.81 -18.82 8.69
C ASP A 116 21.00 -18.99 7.17
N ILE A 117 21.86 -18.20 6.53
CA ILE A 117 22.31 -18.44 5.14
C ILE A 117 23.45 -19.49 5.16
N SER A 118 23.10 -20.72 5.53
CA SER A 118 23.83 -21.89 5.04
C SER A 118 23.39 -22.08 3.59
N THR A 119 24.33 -21.89 2.66
CA THR A 119 24.13 -22.16 1.24
C THR A 119 24.12 -23.67 0.98
N ASP A 120 23.12 -24.38 1.51
CA ASP A 120 22.77 -25.69 0.96
C ASP A 120 22.07 -25.47 -0.39
N SER A 121 22.90 -25.35 -1.42
CA SER A 121 22.68 -25.88 -2.76
C SER A 121 21.20 -26.00 -3.18
N VAL A 122 20.56 -24.88 -3.53
CA VAL A 122 19.40 -24.95 -4.42
C VAL A 122 19.94 -25.30 -5.81
N ASP A 123 20.00 -26.59 -6.11
CA ASP A 123 20.32 -27.09 -7.45
C ASP A 123 19.24 -26.55 -8.42
N PRO A 124 19.64 -25.78 -9.46
CA PRO A 124 18.72 -25.26 -10.48
C PRO A 124 17.86 -26.33 -11.16
N SER A 125 18.23 -27.62 -11.04
CA SER A 125 17.43 -28.74 -11.53
C SER A 125 16.08 -28.90 -10.82
N THR A 126 15.92 -28.37 -9.59
CA THR A 126 14.67 -28.45 -8.82
C THR A 126 13.58 -27.49 -9.30
N LEU A 127 13.95 -26.40 -10.01
CA LEU A 127 12.99 -25.44 -10.59
C LEU A 127 12.36 -25.90 -11.91
N ASN A 128 12.82 -27.02 -12.50
CA ASN A 128 12.31 -27.51 -13.78
C ASN A 128 11.20 -28.57 -13.66
N LEU A 129 10.79 -28.97 -12.46
CA LEU A 129 9.80 -30.06 -12.32
C LEU A 129 8.34 -29.59 -12.41
N ALA A 130 8.06 -28.29 -12.21
CA ALA A 130 6.70 -27.75 -12.28
C ALA A 130 6.22 -27.40 -13.72
N ALA A 131 7.12 -27.41 -14.71
CA ALA A 131 6.80 -26.95 -16.07
C ALA A 131 6.64 -28.07 -17.11
N LYS A 132 6.72 -29.36 -16.73
CA LYS A 132 6.80 -30.45 -17.73
C LYS A 132 5.74 -31.55 -17.70
N TYR A 133 4.68 -31.42 -16.91
CA TYR A 133 3.53 -32.34 -16.99
C TYR A 133 2.20 -31.59 -16.88
N GLY A 134 1.98 -30.62 -17.77
CA GLY A 134 0.65 -30.46 -18.35
C GLY A 134 0.56 -31.53 -19.43
N ASP A 135 -0.16 -32.61 -19.15
CA ASP A 135 -0.36 -33.75 -20.05
C ASP A 135 -1.39 -33.33 -21.12
N ILE A 136 -0.96 -32.49 -22.07
CA ILE A 136 -1.81 -31.86 -23.09
C ILE A 136 -2.52 -32.92 -23.96
N GLU A 137 -1.91 -34.10 -24.13
CA GLU A 137 -2.51 -35.20 -24.90
C GLU A 137 -3.73 -35.79 -24.19
N ARG A 138 -3.70 -35.91 -22.86
CA ARG A 138 -4.81 -36.43 -22.07
C ARG A 138 -6.00 -35.47 -21.99
N GLU A 139 -5.74 -34.16 -22.07
CA GLU A 139 -6.80 -33.15 -22.18
C GLU A 139 -7.43 -33.15 -23.57
N GLN A 140 -6.68 -33.43 -24.65
CA GLN A 140 -7.24 -33.50 -26.01
C GLN A 140 -8.09 -34.75 -26.25
N GLU A 141 -7.71 -35.91 -25.71
CA GLU A 141 -8.52 -37.14 -25.80
C GLU A 141 -9.89 -36.99 -25.11
N ALA A 142 -9.97 -36.22 -24.02
CA ALA A 142 -11.21 -35.94 -23.30
C ALA A 142 -12.20 -35.05 -24.08
N TYR A 143 -11.73 -34.28 -25.08
CA TYR A 143 -12.58 -33.48 -25.96
C TYR A 143 -13.03 -34.25 -27.22
N GLU A 144 -12.30 -35.28 -27.64
CA GLU A 144 -12.67 -36.12 -28.79
C GLU A 144 -13.70 -37.21 -28.45
N GLU A 145 -13.86 -37.59 -27.18
CA GLU A 145 -14.84 -38.59 -26.72
C GLU A 145 -16.21 -38.03 -26.28
N MET A 146 -16.48 -36.73 -26.46
CA MET A 146 -17.82 -36.18 -26.22
C MET A 146 -18.77 -36.46 -27.41
N PRO A 147 -19.92 -37.12 -27.20
CA PRO A 147 -20.92 -37.36 -28.25
C PRO A 147 -21.67 -36.12 -28.71
#